data_AF-A0A3D1GC20-F1
#
_entry.id   AF-A0A3D1GC20-F1
#
_cell.length_a   1.000
_cell.length_b   1.000
_cell.length_c   1.000
_cell.angle_alpha   90.00
_cell.angle_beta   90.00
_cell.angle_gamma   90.00
#
_symmetry.space_group_name_H-M   'P 1'
#
loop_
_entity.id
_entity.type
_entity.pdbx_description
1 polymer ?
#
loop_
_entity_poly.entity_id
_entity_poly.type
_entity_poly.pdbx_seq_one_letter_code
_entity_poly.pdbx_strand_id
1 'polypeptide(L)'
;GMQIWLGNEHKEFRPYDARLESFANIHSEPYKADDVFFMDGIGKQRIYIVPSKSLVIVRTGYNSREWDDSMLPNLIIEALN
;
A
#
# COMPACT_ATOMS: atom_id res chain seq x y z
N GLY A 1 15.04 -10.35 0.55
CA GLY A 1 14.08 -10.15 -0.55
C GLY A 1 14.30 -8.81 -1.23
N MET A 2 13.54 -8.47 -2.27
CA MET A 2 13.67 -7.25 -3.08
C MET A 2 12.97 -6.00 -2.49
N GLN A 3 12.43 -6.09 -1.26
CA GLN A 3 11.62 -5.01 -0.66
C GLN A 3 10.37 -4.68 -1.50
N ILE A 4 9.67 -5.72 -1.98
CA ILE A 4 8.41 -5.63 -2.73
C ILE A 4 7.37 -6.52 -2.06
N TRP A 5 6.17 -6.00 -1.89
CA TRP A 5 5.01 -6.68 -1.32
C TRP A 5 3.90 -6.78 -2.37
N LEU A 6 3.15 -7.89 -2.32
CA LEU A 6 2.00 -8.12 -3.18
C LEU A 6 0.73 -7.61 -2.48
N GLY A 7 -0.13 -6.93 -3.24
CA GLY A 7 -1.41 -6.39 -2.81
C GLY A 7 -2.61 -7.31 -3.07
N ASN A 8 -2.37 -8.53 -3.57
CA ASN A 8 -3.40 -9.47 -4.01
C ASN A 8 -4.16 -10.19 -2.87
N GLU A 9 -3.61 -10.25 -1.66
CA GLU A 9 -4.27 -10.81 -0.48
C GLU A 9 -4.58 -9.67 0.50
N HIS A 10 -5.84 -9.49 0.92
CA HIS A 10 -6.21 -8.47 1.92
C HIS A 10 -5.77 -8.87 3.33
N LYS A 11 -5.13 -7.93 4.03
CA LYS A 11 -4.79 -8.01 5.46
C LYS A 11 -4.99 -6.63 6.06
N GLU A 12 -5.89 -6.52 7.03
CA GLU A 12 -6.24 -5.26 7.69
C GLU A 12 -5.02 -4.58 8.34
N PHE A 13 -4.11 -5.40 8.89
CA PHE A 13 -2.85 -4.96 9.47
C PHE A 13 -1.69 -5.67 8.79
N ARG A 14 -0.78 -4.89 8.18
CA ARG A 14 0.41 -5.40 7.50
C ARG A 14 1.68 -4.96 8.20
N PRO A 15 2.27 -5.80 9.07
CA PRO A 15 3.58 -5.50 9.62
C PRO A 15 4.65 -5.59 8.54
N TYR A 16 5.62 -4.68 8.59
CA TYR A 16 6.78 -4.68 7.71
C TYR A 16 7.62 -5.96 7.91
N ASP A 17 7.78 -6.37 9.17
CA ASP A 17 8.40 -7.63 9.61
C ASP A 17 7.40 -8.32 10.53
N ALA A 18 7.20 -9.63 10.37
CA ALA A 18 6.23 -10.41 11.16
C ALA A 18 6.45 -10.32 12.69
N ARG A 19 7.62 -9.89 13.15
CA ARG A 19 7.95 -9.69 14.57
C ARG A 19 7.63 -8.28 15.08
N LEU A 20 7.22 -7.36 14.20
CA LEU A 20 7.02 -5.92 14.46
C LEU A 20 5.56 -5.51 14.27
N GLU A 21 4.63 -6.24 14.89
CA GLU A 21 3.18 -6.01 14.76
C GLU A 21 2.73 -4.62 15.22
N SER A 22 3.40 -4.03 16.22
CA SER A 22 3.07 -2.70 16.75
C SER A 22 3.30 -1.56 15.75
N PHE A 23 4.00 -1.83 14.63
CA PHE A 23 4.25 -0.89 13.55
C PHE A 23 3.54 -1.30 12.25
N ALA A 24 2.54 -2.18 12.34
CA ALA A 24 1.77 -2.58 11.19
C ALA A 24 1.14 -1.38 10.46
N ASN A 25 1.13 -1.47 9.13
CA ASN A 25 0.39 -0.55 8.30
C ASN A 25 -1.09 -0.91 8.33
N ILE A 26 -1.93 0.13 8.48
CA ILE A 26 -3.38 0.00 8.39
C ILE A 26 -3.75 -0.14 6.91
N HIS A 27 -4.67 -1.05 6.62
CA HIS A 27 -5.15 -1.32 5.29
C HIS A 27 -6.63 -1.73 5.37
N SER A 28 -7.52 -0.75 5.58
CA SER A 28 -8.92 -1.01 5.94
C SER A 28 -9.69 -1.78 4.88
N GLU A 29 -9.32 -1.61 3.61
CA GLU A 29 -10.00 -2.20 2.46
C GLU A 29 -9.00 -2.94 1.55
N PRO A 30 -9.43 -3.96 0.78
CA PRO A 30 -8.60 -4.52 -0.29
C PRO A 30 -8.26 -3.45 -1.34
N TYR A 31 -7.15 -3.64 -2.06
CA TYR A 31 -6.89 -2.82 -3.24
C TYR A 31 -7.98 -3.05 -4.31
N LYS A 32 -8.38 -2.00 -5.01
CA LYS A 32 -9.39 -2.05 -6.09
C LYS A 32 -8.83 -2.56 -7.44
N ALA A 33 -7.66 -3.20 -7.43
CA ALA A 33 -7.05 -3.84 -8.58
C ALA A 33 -6.29 -5.10 -8.12
N ASP A 34 -6.33 -6.15 -8.93
CA ASP A 34 -5.77 -7.47 -8.58
C ASP A 34 -4.24 -7.55 -8.71
N ASP A 35 -3.63 -6.59 -9.42
CA ASP A 35 -2.21 -6.59 -9.78
C ASP A 35 -1.41 -5.47 -9.10
N VAL A 36 -1.86 -5.01 -7.93
CA VAL A 36 -1.10 -4.06 -7.12
C VAL A 36 0.09 -4.75 -6.47
N PHE A 37 1.28 -4.16 -6.64
CA PHE A 37 2.43 -4.42 -5.78
C PHE A 37 3.04 -3.10 -5.34
N PHE A 38 3.72 -3.12 -4.20
CA PHE A 38 4.19 -1.89 -3.57
C PHE A 38 5.53 -2.08 -2.87
N MET A 39 6.22 -0.95 -2.66
CA MET A 39 7.45 -0.87 -1.88
C MET A 39 7.15 -0.12 -0.58
N ASP A 40 7.41 -0.76 0.56
CA ASP A 40 7.22 -0.19 1.88
C ASP A 40 8.49 0.48 2.41
N GLY A 41 8.52 1.81 2.40
CA GLY A 41 9.58 2.62 2.99
C GLY A 41 9.25 3.13 4.39
N ILE A 42 10.29 3.39 5.17
CA ILE A 42 10.19 4.00 6.49
C ILE A 42 9.38 5.31 6.42
N GLY A 43 8.56 5.55 7.45
CA GLY A 43 7.75 6.77 7.53
C GLY A 43 6.56 6.80 6.57
N LYS A 44 6.03 5.63 6.21
CA LYS A 44 4.89 5.45 5.29
C LYS A 44 5.20 5.99 3.88
N GLN A 45 6.46 6.08 3.50
CA GLN A 45 6.84 6.41 2.14
C GLN A 45 6.48 5.22 1.25
N ARG A 46 5.77 5.46 0.15
CA ARG A 46 5.18 4.35 -0.61
C ARG A 46 5.32 4.55 -2.10
N ILE A 47 5.65 3.47 -2.78
CA ILE A 47 5.49 3.35 -4.23
C ILE A 47 4.46 2.25 -4.46
N TYR A 48 3.36 2.58 -5.11
CA TYR A 48 2.36 1.62 -5.58
C TYR A 48 2.46 1.49 -7.09
N ILE A 49 2.37 0.28 -7.60
CA ILE A 49 2.48 -0.03 -9.02
C ILE A 49 1.26 -0.87 -9.40
N VAL A 50 0.53 -0.43 -10.42
CA VAL A 50 -0.70 -1.06 -10.93
C VAL A 50 -0.57 -1.24 -12.45
N PRO A 51 0.00 -2.35 -12.93
CA PRO A 51 0.27 -2.57 -14.35
C PRO A 51 -0.97 -2.48 -15.24
N SER A 52 -2.09 -3.05 -14.81
CA SER A 52 -3.38 -3.05 -15.52
C SER A 52 -3.92 -1.65 -15.80
N LYS A 53 -3.45 -0.64 -15.05
CA LYS A 53 -3.80 0.77 -15.19
C LYS A 53 -2.66 1.63 -15.73
N SER A 54 -1.52 1.05 -16.09
CA SER A 54 -0.30 1.80 -16.45
C SER A 54 0.04 2.89 -15.43
N LEU A 55 -0.14 2.58 -14.14
CA LEU A 55 -0.13 3.56 -13.06
C LEU A 55 1.00 3.27 -12.07
N VAL A 56 1.72 4.32 -11.71
CA VAL A 56 2.65 4.34 -10.58
C VAL A 56 2.30 5.52 -9.69
N ILE A 57 2.15 5.28 -8.39
CA ILE A 57 1.86 6.31 -7.39
C ILE A 57 3.04 6.38 -6.42
N VAL A 58 3.60 7.58 -6.24
CA VAL A 58 4.63 7.84 -5.23
C VAL A 58 4.05 8.73 -4.14
N ARG A 59 3.99 8.21 -2.90
CA ARG A 59 3.53 8.95 -1.72
C ARG A 59 4.73 9.45 -0.93
N THR A 60 4.85 10.78 -0.83
CA THR A 60 5.84 11.47 0.02
C THR A 60 5.19 12.23 1.20
N GLY A 61 4.02 11.79 1.64
CA GLY A 61 3.24 12.46 2.69
C GLY A 61 3.81 12.30 4.11
N TYR A 62 3.17 12.99 5.06
CA TYR A 62 3.54 12.96 6.48
C TYR A 62 3.54 11.53 7.07
N ASN A 63 4.45 11.28 8.01
CA ASN A 63 4.54 10.02 8.73
C ASN A 63 3.47 9.96 9.83
N SER A 64 2.30 9.39 9.51
CA SER A 64 1.22 9.15 10.46
C SER A 64 1.05 7.66 10.75
N ARG A 65 0.83 7.33 12.03
CA ARG A 65 0.47 5.97 12.45
C ARG A 65 -0.97 5.62 12.05
N GLU A 66 -1.82 6.62 11.87
CA GLU A 66 -3.23 6.48 11.48
C GLU A 66 -3.40 6.44 9.95
N TRP A 67 -2.30 6.51 9.19
CA TRP A 67 -2.37 6.46 7.74
C TRP A 67 -2.83 5.08 7.27
N ASP A 68 -3.92 5.08 6.50
CA ASP A 68 -4.43 3.91 5.79
C ASP A 68 -3.77 3.80 4.41
N ASP A 69 -2.99 2.74 4.22
CA ASP A 69 -2.25 2.49 2.99
C ASP A 69 -3.14 2.08 1.80
N SER A 70 -4.40 1.72 2.04
CA SER A 70 -5.37 1.39 0.98
C SER A 70 -6.01 2.65 0.36
N MET A 71 -6.10 3.75 1.11
CA MET A 71 -6.92 4.91 0.76
C MET A 71 -6.48 5.60 -0.54
N LEU A 72 -5.23 6.09 -0.59
CA LEU A 72 -4.72 6.82 -1.77
C LEU A 72 -4.76 6.00 -3.07
N PRO A 73 -4.23 4.76 -3.13
CA PRO A 73 -4.27 3.97 -4.35
C PRO A 73 -5.70 3.64 -4.77
N ASN A 74 -6.59 3.30 -3.83
CA ASN A 74 -7.98 3.01 -4.18
C ASN A 74 -8.72 4.21 -4.76
N LEU A 75 -8.55 5.40 -4.17
CA LEU A 75 -9.13 6.64 -4.70
C LEU A 75 -8.67 6.92 -6.14
N ILE A 76 -7.39 6.71 -6.44
CA ILE A 76 -6.86 6.94 -7.79
C ILE A 76 -7.32 5.84 -8.76
N ILE A 77 -7.31 4.57 -8.35
CA ILE A 77 -7.78 3.45 -9.17
C ILE A 77 -9.25 3.64 -9.55
N GLU A 78 -10.09 4.04 -8.59
CA GLU A 78 -11.51 4.31 -8.83
C GLU A 78 -11.73 5.48 -9.79
N ALA A 79 -10.93 6.55 -9.70
CA ALA A 79 -11.02 7.70 -10.60
C ALA A 79 -10.58 7.42 -12.05
N LEU A 80 -9.85 6.32 -12.28
CA LEU A 80 -9.39 5.89 -13.61
C LEU A 80 -10.32 4.84 -14.26
N ASN A 81 -11.40 4.45 -13.58
CA ASN A 81 -12.46 3.60 -14.13
C ASN A 81 -13.54 4.45 -14.81
#